data_AF-A0A9P8KKI9-F1
#
_entry.id   AF-A0A9P8KKI9-F1
#
_cell.length_a   1.000
_cell.length_b   1.000
_cell.length_c   1.000
_cell.angle_alpha   90.00
_cell.angle_beta   90.00
_cell.angle_gamma   90.00
#
_symmetry.space_group_name_H-M   'P 1'
#
loop_
_entity.id
_entity.type
_entity.pdbx_description
1 polymer ?
#
loop_
_entity_poly.entity_id
_entity_poly.type
_entity_poly.pdbx_seq_one_letter_code
_entity_poly.pdbx_strand_id
1 'polypeptide(L)'
;MGATSIATQRSDAENNYIAPHIRAYDILITRATDFLAAKDIASSQRVARLLLRSPGLCRAHQMTCYEMLSHCHRHENGVYNTAQALSVQSFEKGAVKVVSIPPRSSRSSRCPGGPQAPHTPRPSSKSGMPIKPSMKRVPSTPIKKDDVWITSPSKPPTRAPKTVKRVTFAEPFKPIKDTVKENMKKAKYTFPPSRRSALADLTNSRVGVGGASVKGLAERARGSDKYKCLPDKQNVLDLQFRTFSTPTGFTVEDIEALGNFPDYATLGGVPLPAAYTNFDIETALPRPYRPFRWEYHQTMSYKKLEPDWWLELDKTYTQRIKQRQDLYVKHGSDILQALPGSEIACKELMEICLQFLCARYPSYFFIDKQTLHFHNGILNTKTNLREVDPLVVLLNNVPEDFAIVLRDPKTGYYSFRAGVVCSSIGWTVGSKIGMNLKDIHTPVPDYKEKMEFSMDRFFAKFPTDKPIQRGSWGLEIDTPLFMPPGSPTLALHTSQSPALSVSSINLRVDWQTLRRLPLSGAICFNFKCVFTPLSEFEDEKGIPGLVRKVLSDGKKSLLEYKGTWHVEHVALPELERMEKEQEKRGLIEEGWVPRTLDEYPYFEGWEEKWHRQQGF
;
A
#
# COMPACT_ATOMS: atom_id res chain seq x y z
N MET A 1 -0.47 7.41 65.84
CA MET A 1 0.16 8.12 64.71
C MET A 1 1.65 7.81 64.74
N GLY A 2 2.22 7.42 63.60
CA GLY A 2 3.66 7.12 63.45
C GLY A 2 3.91 5.65 63.14
N ALA A 3 4.07 5.32 61.85
CA ALA A 3 4.65 4.06 61.41
C ALA A 3 6.03 4.35 60.83
N THR A 4 7.04 3.66 61.34
CA THR A 4 8.40 3.62 60.80
C THR A 4 8.71 2.16 60.44
N SER A 5 9.13 1.96 59.19
CA SER A 5 10.04 0.95 58.63
C SER A 5 10.13 -0.45 59.24
N ILE A 6 9.92 -1.48 58.40
CA ILE A 6 10.81 -2.64 58.34
C ILE A 6 11.08 -2.97 56.86
N ALA A 7 12.35 -2.86 56.48
CA ALA A 7 12.91 -3.43 55.27
C ALA A 7 13.17 -4.93 55.47
N THR A 8 12.87 -5.74 54.45
CA THR A 8 13.38 -7.11 54.34
C THR A 8 14.06 -7.29 53.00
N GLN A 9 15.36 -7.57 53.06
CA GLN A 9 16.21 -8.04 51.97
C GLN A 9 15.62 -9.29 51.30
N ARG A 10 15.73 -9.39 49.97
CA ARG A 10 15.77 -10.67 49.26
C ARG A 10 16.94 -10.66 48.28
N SER A 11 17.66 -11.77 48.36
CA SER A 11 18.91 -12.18 47.74
C SER A 11 18.98 -12.11 46.22
N ASP A 12 20.16 -11.77 45.71
CA ASP A 12 20.63 -12.04 44.35
C ASP A 12 20.68 -13.55 44.09
N ALA A 13 19.81 -14.05 43.21
CA ALA A 13 19.97 -15.33 42.53
C ALA A 13 19.14 -15.36 41.23
N GLU A 14 19.80 -15.73 40.14
CA GLU A 14 19.28 -16.10 38.81
C GLU A 14 18.73 -14.99 37.88
N ASN A 15 19.59 -14.64 36.93
CA ASN A 15 19.33 -13.85 35.75
C ASN A 15 18.36 -14.57 34.79
N ASN A 16 17.05 -14.48 35.06
CA ASN A 16 16.01 -14.99 34.15
C ASN A 16 15.73 -13.97 33.05
N TYR A 17 16.20 -14.24 31.83
CA TYR A 17 15.84 -13.50 30.63
C TYR A 17 14.33 -13.66 30.36
N ILE A 18 13.52 -12.69 30.77
CA ILE A 18 12.10 -12.62 30.44
C ILE A 18 11.98 -12.11 29.00
N ALA A 19 11.49 -12.95 28.09
CA ALA A 19 11.33 -12.58 26.70
C ALA A 19 10.46 -11.31 26.54
N PRO A 20 10.79 -10.38 25.62
CA PRO A 20 10.14 -9.07 25.50
C PRO A 20 8.60 -9.12 25.34
N HIS A 21 8.08 -10.18 24.74
CA HIS A 21 6.63 -10.39 24.57
C HIS A 21 5.91 -10.68 25.90
N ILE A 22 6.60 -11.24 26.89
CA ILE A 22 6.03 -11.50 28.23
C ILE A 22 5.87 -10.18 29.00
N ARG A 23 6.86 -9.26 28.92
CA ARG A 23 6.76 -7.90 29.48
C ARG A 23 5.64 -7.08 28.86
N ALA A 24 5.30 -7.33 27.59
CA ALA A 24 4.18 -6.66 26.93
C ALA A 24 2.82 -7.05 27.55
N TYR A 25 2.68 -8.28 28.08
CA TYR A 25 1.46 -8.70 28.75
C TYR A 25 1.25 -8.01 30.09
N ASP A 26 2.32 -7.79 30.87
CA ASP A 26 2.24 -7.04 32.14
C ASP A 26 1.71 -5.61 31.91
N ILE A 27 2.21 -4.94 30.85
CA ILE A 27 1.79 -3.58 30.49
C ILE A 27 0.32 -3.56 30.08
N LEU A 28 -0.12 -4.54 29.28
CA LEU A 28 -1.50 -4.62 28.81
C LEU A 28 -2.49 -4.98 29.95
N ILE A 29 -2.09 -5.84 30.88
CA ILE A 29 -2.87 -6.14 32.09
C ILE A 29 -2.98 -4.91 32.99
N THR A 30 -1.88 -4.19 33.20
CA THR A 30 -1.88 -2.93 33.96
C THR A 30 -2.83 -1.94 33.30
N ARG A 31 -2.75 -1.78 31.97
CA ARG A 31 -3.64 -0.88 31.23
C ARG A 31 -5.11 -1.29 31.28
N ALA A 32 -5.39 -2.58 31.22
CA ALA A 32 -6.75 -3.10 31.39
C ALA A 32 -7.30 -2.84 32.81
N THR A 33 -6.43 -2.86 33.81
CA THR A 33 -6.76 -2.54 35.21
C THR A 33 -6.99 -1.03 35.39
N ASP A 34 -6.19 -0.17 34.74
CA ASP A 34 -6.40 1.28 34.71
C ASP A 34 -7.77 1.65 34.16
N PHE A 35 -8.20 1.00 33.06
CA PHE A 35 -9.54 1.21 32.52
C PHE A 35 -10.63 0.81 33.52
N LEU A 36 -10.43 -0.28 34.26
CA LEU A 36 -11.37 -0.73 35.27
C LEU A 36 -11.45 0.26 36.44
N ALA A 37 -10.30 0.77 36.90
CA ALA A 37 -10.21 1.81 37.93
C ALA A 37 -10.87 3.13 37.47
N ALA A 38 -10.77 3.46 36.18
CA ALA A 38 -11.42 4.61 35.56
C ALA A 38 -12.92 4.38 35.22
N LYS A 39 -13.50 3.24 35.62
CA LYS A 39 -14.88 2.82 35.30
C LYS A 39 -15.18 2.66 33.81
N ASP A 40 -14.17 2.54 32.95
CA ASP A 40 -14.31 2.16 31.53
C ASP A 40 -14.28 0.63 31.38
N ILE A 41 -15.38 0.00 31.79
CA ILE A 41 -15.54 -1.46 31.78
C ILE A 41 -15.41 -2.01 30.35
N ALA A 42 -15.92 -1.29 29.34
CA ALA A 42 -15.89 -1.74 27.95
C ALA A 42 -14.47 -1.82 27.38
N SER A 43 -13.61 -0.85 27.67
CA SER A 43 -12.21 -0.88 27.24
C SER A 43 -11.40 -1.94 28.00
N SER A 44 -11.61 -2.07 29.31
CA SER A 44 -10.99 -3.13 30.13
C SER A 44 -11.29 -4.52 29.56
N GLN A 45 -12.57 -4.80 29.27
CA GLN A 45 -13.00 -6.08 28.71
C GLN A 45 -12.48 -6.33 27.27
N ARG A 46 -12.34 -5.28 26.44
CA ARG A 46 -11.75 -5.42 25.10
C ARG A 46 -10.30 -5.89 25.18
N VAL A 47 -9.51 -5.31 26.09
CA VAL A 47 -8.10 -5.70 26.29
C VAL A 47 -8.02 -7.11 26.88
N ALA A 48 -8.87 -7.45 27.86
CA ALA A 48 -8.93 -8.80 28.44
C ALA A 48 -9.23 -9.90 27.40
N ARG A 49 -10.19 -9.67 26.48
CA ARG A 49 -10.50 -10.63 25.39
C ARG A 49 -9.35 -10.79 24.39
N LEU A 50 -8.59 -9.73 24.13
CA LEU A 50 -7.42 -9.78 23.25
C LEU A 50 -6.29 -10.59 23.90
N LEU A 51 -6.04 -10.36 25.19
CA LEU A 51 -5.01 -11.06 25.95
C LEU A 51 -5.29 -12.57 26.04
N LEU A 52 -6.54 -12.98 26.30
CA LEU A 52 -6.91 -14.40 26.37
C LEU A 52 -6.73 -15.17 25.04
N ARG A 53 -6.57 -14.48 23.91
CA ARG A 53 -6.27 -15.08 22.60
C ARG A 53 -4.77 -15.08 22.28
N SER A 54 -3.94 -14.51 23.15
CA SER A 54 -2.51 -14.35 22.92
C SER A 54 -1.73 -15.60 23.37
N PRO A 55 -0.84 -16.16 22.51
CA PRO A 55 -0.04 -17.33 22.87
C PRO A 55 0.96 -17.00 23.97
N GLY A 56 1.14 -17.89 24.95
CA GLY A 56 2.11 -17.70 26.04
C GLY A 56 1.65 -16.79 27.18
N LEU A 57 0.36 -16.41 27.24
CA LEU A 57 -0.19 -15.69 28.39
C LEU A 57 -0.16 -16.57 29.65
N CYS A 58 0.51 -16.13 30.71
CA CYS A 58 0.64 -16.89 31.95
C CYS A 58 -0.70 -17.05 32.67
N ARG A 59 -0.80 -18.07 33.53
CA ARG A 59 -2.04 -18.40 34.26
C ARG A 59 -2.54 -17.25 35.13
N ALA A 60 -1.63 -16.48 35.75
CA ALA A 60 -2.00 -15.32 36.56
C ALA A 60 -2.74 -14.25 35.74
N HIS A 61 -2.21 -13.89 34.56
CA HIS A 61 -2.86 -12.93 33.67
C HIS A 61 -4.18 -13.45 33.08
N GLN A 62 -4.28 -14.75 32.81
CA GLN A 62 -5.54 -15.35 32.39
C GLN A 62 -6.63 -15.15 33.46
N MET A 63 -6.31 -15.40 34.73
CA MET A 63 -7.24 -15.20 35.85
C MET A 63 -7.69 -13.74 35.95
N THR A 64 -6.76 -12.79 35.89
CA THR A 64 -7.07 -11.35 35.90
C THR A 64 -7.99 -10.94 34.74
N CYS A 65 -7.76 -11.48 33.53
CA CYS A 65 -8.64 -11.23 32.38
C CYS A 65 -10.05 -11.78 32.60
N TYR A 66 -10.20 -12.97 33.21
CA TYR A 66 -11.52 -13.53 33.52
C TYR A 66 -12.25 -12.72 34.60
N GLU A 67 -11.54 -12.22 35.61
CA GLU A 67 -12.10 -11.30 36.61
C GLU A 67 -12.62 -10.01 35.97
N MET A 68 -11.85 -9.37 35.09
CA MET A 68 -12.27 -8.18 34.33
C MET A 68 -13.54 -8.42 33.50
N LEU A 69 -13.68 -9.63 32.95
CA LEU A 69 -14.87 -10.02 32.18
C LEU A 69 -16.09 -10.31 33.06
N SER A 70 -15.89 -10.61 34.35
CA SER A 70 -16.96 -10.89 35.31
C SER A 70 -17.65 -9.65 35.88
N HIS A 71 -17.08 -8.45 35.72
CA HIS A 71 -17.58 -7.18 36.26
C HIS A 71 -18.90 -6.63 35.63
N CYS A 72 -19.75 -7.48 35.05
CA CYS A 72 -21.04 -7.05 34.50
C CYS A 72 -22.13 -6.92 35.57
N HIS A 73 -22.73 -5.73 35.65
CA HIS A 73 -24.08 -5.54 36.16
C HIS A 73 -24.99 -5.05 35.03
N ARG A 74 -25.96 -5.90 34.67
CA ARG A 74 -27.13 -5.72 33.77
C ARG A 74 -26.95 -5.96 32.27
N HIS A 75 -27.70 -6.98 31.83
CA HIS A 75 -28.53 -7.07 30.62
C HIS A 75 -27.98 -6.50 29.30
N GLU A 76 -27.05 -7.22 28.69
CA GLU A 76 -27.04 -7.41 27.24
C GLU A 76 -26.88 -8.91 26.94
N ASN A 77 -28.01 -9.54 26.64
CA ASN A 77 -28.11 -10.93 26.21
C ASN A 77 -27.46 -11.08 24.82
N GLY A 78 -26.18 -11.42 24.82
CA GLY A 78 -25.40 -11.74 23.62
C GLY A 78 -23.98 -12.25 23.89
N VAL A 79 -23.46 -12.10 25.11
CA VAL A 79 -22.05 -12.38 25.44
C VAL A 79 -21.87 -13.52 26.47
N TYR A 80 -22.96 -14.12 26.97
CA TYR A 80 -22.91 -15.19 27.98
C TYR A 80 -22.45 -16.57 27.46
N ASN A 81 -22.33 -16.77 26.13
CA ASN A 81 -22.03 -18.09 25.55
C ASN A 81 -20.53 -18.46 25.48
N THR A 82 -19.60 -17.57 25.82
CA THR A 82 -18.16 -17.92 25.87
C THR A 82 -17.68 -18.24 27.30
N ALA A 83 -18.35 -17.69 28.32
CA ALA A 83 -18.08 -18.02 29.72
C ALA A 83 -18.78 -19.31 30.17
N GLN A 84 -19.92 -19.68 29.56
CA GLN A 84 -20.60 -20.97 29.82
C GLN A 84 -19.94 -22.18 29.12
N ALA A 85 -19.05 -21.97 28.15
CA ALA A 85 -18.32 -23.05 27.48
C ALA A 85 -17.17 -23.64 28.33
N LEU A 86 -16.90 -23.07 29.51
CA LEU A 86 -15.96 -23.58 30.50
C LEU A 86 -16.66 -23.57 31.86
N SER A 87 -17.41 -24.63 32.18
CA SER A 87 -18.18 -24.70 33.42
C SER A 87 -17.28 -24.56 34.65
N VAL A 88 -17.60 -23.59 35.50
CA VAL A 88 -17.12 -23.45 36.89
C VAL A 88 -17.89 -24.41 37.83
N GLN A 89 -18.24 -25.62 37.38
CA GLN A 89 -18.96 -26.61 38.20
C GLN A 89 -18.30 -27.99 38.28
N SER A 90 -17.10 -28.19 37.71
CA SER A 90 -16.36 -29.45 37.79
C SER A 90 -15.13 -29.42 38.71
N PHE A 91 -15.01 -28.42 39.60
CA PHE A 91 -13.83 -28.27 40.47
C PHE A 91 -13.94 -28.87 41.88
N GLU A 92 -14.98 -29.65 42.18
CA GLU A 92 -15.05 -30.36 43.47
C GLU A 92 -14.83 -31.87 43.43
N LYS A 93 -14.85 -32.55 42.27
CA LYS A 93 -14.53 -33.99 42.23
C LYS A 93 -13.71 -34.33 41.00
N GLY A 94 -12.53 -34.89 41.24
CA GLY A 94 -11.50 -35.12 40.24
C GLY A 94 -11.93 -36.04 39.08
N ALA A 95 -11.18 -35.87 37.98
CA ALA A 95 -11.19 -36.60 36.72
C ALA A 95 -12.03 -35.99 35.57
N VAL A 96 -11.36 -35.28 34.65
CA VAL A 96 -11.69 -35.30 33.21
C VAL A 96 -10.41 -35.25 32.37
N LYS A 97 -10.32 -36.14 31.37
CA LYS A 97 -9.24 -36.31 30.38
C LYS A 97 -9.10 -35.10 29.45
N VAL A 98 -7.85 -34.77 29.12
CA VAL A 98 -7.45 -33.79 28.10
C VAL A 98 -7.67 -34.36 26.69
N VAL A 99 -8.37 -33.62 25.82
CA VAL A 99 -8.26 -33.81 24.35
C VAL A 99 -7.22 -32.81 23.86
N SER A 100 -6.03 -33.31 23.58
CA SER A 100 -4.92 -32.55 23.00
C SER A 100 -5.06 -32.46 21.48
N ILE A 101 -5.07 -31.25 20.92
CA ILE A 101 -4.79 -31.02 19.50
C ILE A 101 -3.27 -30.81 19.39
N PRO A 102 -2.52 -31.67 18.67
CA PRO A 102 -1.06 -31.59 18.62
C PRO A 102 -0.58 -30.51 17.63
N PRO A 103 0.54 -29.81 17.92
CA PRO A 103 1.24 -28.98 16.94
C PRO A 103 2.06 -29.86 15.97
N ARG A 104 2.05 -29.51 14.68
CA ARG A 104 2.89 -30.16 13.65
C ARG A 104 4.38 -29.88 13.94
N SER A 105 5.17 -30.96 13.88
CA SER A 105 6.58 -31.06 14.25
C SER A 105 7.54 -30.35 13.31
N SER A 106 8.52 -29.65 13.88
CA SER A 106 9.84 -29.40 13.33
C SER A 106 10.66 -30.71 13.33
N ARG A 107 11.40 -30.99 12.25
CA ARG A 107 12.43 -32.05 12.23
C ARG A 107 13.80 -31.43 12.07
N SER A 108 14.59 -31.53 13.13
CA SER A 108 16.05 -31.38 13.12
C SER A 108 16.68 -32.64 12.52
N SER A 109 17.61 -32.47 11.58
CA SER A 109 18.50 -33.53 11.09
C SER A 109 19.82 -33.54 11.90
N ARG A 110 20.25 -34.74 12.33
CA ARG A 110 21.62 -35.05 12.74
C ARG A 110 22.30 -35.85 11.63
N CYS A 111 23.56 -35.55 11.35
CA CYS A 111 24.49 -36.37 10.56
C CYS A 111 24.78 -37.73 11.25
N PRO A 112 25.27 -38.73 10.50
CA PRO A 112 26.71 -39.02 10.54
C PRO A 112 27.34 -39.44 9.18
N GLY A 113 28.67 -39.53 9.16
CA GLY A 113 29.56 -39.59 7.99
C GLY A 113 29.60 -40.89 7.17
N GLY A 114 30.31 -40.82 6.04
CA GLY A 114 30.57 -41.90 5.07
C GLY A 114 31.58 -42.98 5.55
N PRO A 115 32.02 -43.94 4.70
CA PRO A 115 32.86 -43.63 3.51
C PRO A 115 32.74 -44.54 2.24
N GLN A 116 33.25 -43.98 1.12
CA GLN A 116 34.00 -44.55 -0.05
C GLN A 116 33.45 -45.61 -1.05
N ALA A 117 33.25 -45.15 -2.31
CA ALA A 117 33.77 -45.61 -3.64
C ALA A 117 33.47 -47.02 -4.21
N PRO A 118 33.69 -47.35 -5.54
CA PRO A 118 34.07 -46.55 -6.73
C PRO A 118 33.28 -46.80 -8.07
N HIS A 119 33.54 -45.93 -9.07
CA HIS A 119 33.57 -46.08 -10.56
C HIS A 119 32.65 -47.10 -11.31
N THR A 120 31.88 -46.73 -12.35
CA THR A 120 32.28 -46.66 -13.79
C THR A 120 31.07 -46.31 -14.71
N PRO A 121 31.24 -46.00 -16.03
CA PRO A 121 30.41 -45.03 -16.78
C PRO A 121 29.40 -45.62 -17.81
N ARG A 122 28.47 -44.74 -18.27
CA ARG A 122 27.76 -44.57 -19.59
C ARG A 122 27.57 -45.80 -20.52
N PRO A 123 26.47 -45.91 -21.31
CA PRO A 123 26.19 -44.94 -22.38
C PRO A 123 24.72 -44.73 -22.84
N SER A 124 24.62 -43.82 -23.80
CA SER A 124 23.52 -43.34 -24.64
C SER A 124 22.86 -44.35 -25.60
N SER A 125 21.59 -44.12 -25.94
CA SER A 125 20.99 -44.31 -27.29
C SER A 125 19.58 -43.69 -27.29
N LYS A 126 19.30 -42.57 -27.97
CA LYS A 126 18.83 -42.42 -29.36
C LYS A 126 17.69 -43.36 -29.82
N SER A 127 16.66 -42.68 -30.36
CA SER A 127 15.77 -43.04 -31.48
C SER A 127 14.48 -43.83 -31.21
N GLY A 128 13.39 -43.35 -31.83
CA GLY A 128 12.34 -44.23 -32.36
C GLY A 128 10.89 -43.94 -31.95
N MET A 129 10.28 -42.88 -32.50
CA MET A 129 8.84 -42.86 -32.85
C MET A 129 8.59 -43.79 -34.07
N PRO A 130 7.35 -44.02 -34.58
CA PRO A 130 5.99 -43.79 -34.04
C PRO A 130 5.01 -44.97 -34.29
N ILE A 131 3.92 -45.11 -33.53
CA ILE A 131 2.69 -45.79 -34.02
C ILE A 131 1.43 -45.09 -33.45
N LYS A 132 0.62 -44.48 -34.33
CA LYS A 132 -0.84 -44.29 -34.18
C LYS A 132 -1.54 -45.52 -34.80
N PRO A 133 -2.78 -45.85 -34.42
CA PRO A 133 -3.89 -45.41 -35.28
C PRO A 133 -5.24 -45.12 -34.57
N SER A 134 -6.05 -44.31 -35.27
CA SER A 134 -7.52 -44.42 -35.42
C SER A 134 -8.41 -44.15 -34.20
N MET A 135 -9.02 -42.95 -34.07
CA MET A 135 -10.32 -42.54 -34.64
C MET A 135 -11.48 -43.56 -34.50
N LYS A 136 -12.44 -43.25 -33.61
CA LYS A 136 -13.86 -43.51 -33.84
C LYS A 136 -14.69 -42.28 -33.50
N ARG A 137 -15.33 -41.73 -34.54
CA ARG A 137 -16.46 -40.78 -34.46
C ARG A 137 -17.71 -41.53 -33.97
N VAL A 138 -18.54 -40.84 -33.20
CA VAL A 138 -19.95 -41.19 -32.95
C VAL A 138 -20.79 -39.96 -33.34
N PRO A 139 -21.99 -40.13 -33.93
CA PRO A 139 -22.58 -39.17 -34.86
C PRO A 139 -23.42 -38.07 -34.20
N SER A 140 -23.48 -36.94 -34.90
CA SER A 140 -24.43 -35.84 -34.75
C SER A 140 -25.68 -36.07 -35.59
N THR A 141 -26.87 -35.75 -35.06
CA THR A 141 -28.11 -35.51 -35.83
C THR A 141 -29.05 -34.57 -35.04
N PRO A 142 -30.02 -33.88 -35.70
CA PRO A 142 -30.13 -32.42 -35.58
C PRO A 142 -31.56 -31.86 -35.29
N ILE A 143 -31.61 -30.56 -34.93
CA ILE A 143 -32.70 -29.56 -35.14
C ILE A 143 -34.09 -29.83 -34.49
N LYS A 144 -34.62 -28.87 -33.71
CA LYS A 144 -35.75 -27.98 -34.10
C LYS A 144 -36.01 -26.83 -33.13
N LYS A 145 -36.19 -25.66 -33.74
CA LYS A 145 -36.76 -24.42 -33.23
C LYS A 145 -38.28 -24.49 -33.37
N ASP A 146 -38.95 -23.61 -32.62
CA ASP A 146 -40.35 -23.19 -32.69
C ASP A 146 -41.32 -23.99 -31.82
N ASP A 147 -41.77 -23.36 -30.72
CA ASP A 147 -43.19 -23.06 -30.55
C ASP A 147 -43.40 -21.96 -29.49
N VAL A 148 -43.97 -20.86 -29.96
CA VAL A 148 -44.55 -19.76 -29.18
C VAL A 148 -46.00 -20.14 -28.88
N TRP A 149 -46.39 -20.24 -27.61
CA TRP A 149 -47.79 -20.14 -27.21
C TRP A 149 -47.95 -19.33 -25.92
N ILE A 150 -48.74 -18.27 -26.06
CA ILE A 150 -49.26 -17.36 -25.04
C ILE A 150 -50.27 -18.12 -24.18
N THR A 151 -50.15 -18.07 -22.85
CA THR A 151 -51.32 -18.03 -21.94
C THR A 151 -51.01 -17.22 -20.66
N SER A 152 -51.98 -16.39 -20.29
CA SER A 152 -52.02 -15.42 -19.18
C SER A 152 -52.18 -16.08 -17.78
N PRO A 153 -52.01 -15.33 -16.68
CA PRO A 153 -51.47 -15.85 -15.43
C PRO A 153 -52.52 -16.37 -14.43
N SER A 154 -52.15 -17.41 -13.68
CA SER A 154 -52.89 -17.93 -12.53
C SER A 154 -52.70 -17.06 -11.28
N LYS A 155 -53.82 -16.77 -10.59
CA LYS A 155 -53.92 -16.03 -9.33
C LYS A 155 -53.05 -16.62 -8.20
N PRO A 156 -52.41 -15.78 -7.35
CA PRO A 156 -51.77 -16.23 -6.12
C PRO A 156 -52.77 -16.30 -4.94
N PRO A 157 -52.48 -17.13 -3.91
CA PRO A 157 -53.36 -17.35 -2.77
C PRO A 157 -53.36 -16.18 -1.76
N THR A 158 -54.52 -15.93 -1.19
CA THR A 158 -54.82 -14.94 -0.16
C THR A 158 -54.35 -15.38 1.22
N ARG A 159 -53.44 -14.63 1.84
CA ARG A 159 -53.34 -14.57 3.32
C ARG A 159 -52.89 -13.17 3.77
N ALA A 160 -53.66 -12.61 4.68
CA ALA A 160 -53.64 -11.21 5.09
C ALA A 160 -52.30 -10.75 5.72
N PRO A 161 -51.80 -9.55 5.38
CA PRO A 161 -50.60 -9.00 5.98
C PRO A 161 -50.89 -8.37 7.35
N LYS A 162 -50.02 -8.68 8.31
CA LYS A 162 -49.95 -8.02 9.62
C LYS A 162 -49.60 -6.54 9.44
N THR A 163 -50.26 -5.70 10.21
CA THR A 163 -50.15 -4.24 10.27
C THR A 163 -48.71 -3.76 10.46
N VAL A 164 -48.11 -3.20 9.41
CA VAL A 164 -46.86 -2.43 9.49
C VAL A 164 -47.23 -0.96 9.64
N LYS A 165 -46.75 -0.32 10.72
CA LYS A 165 -46.87 1.13 10.94
C LYS A 165 -46.25 1.87 9.75
N ARG A 166 -47.04 2.73 9.12
CA ARG A 166 -46.63 3.64 8.05
C ARG A 166 -45.64 4.65 8.62
N VAL A 167 -44.34 4.43 8.43
CA VAL A 167 -43.34 5.49 8.56
C VAL A 167 -43.32 6.23 7.22
N THR A 168 -43.92 7.41 7.21
CA THR A 168 -43.81 8.36 6.10
C THR A 168 -42.38 8.87 6.01
N PHE A 169 -41.57 8.32 5.11
CA PHE A 169 -40.36 9.00 4.64
C PHE A 169 -40.78 10.04 3.61
N ALA A 170 -41.17 11.22 4.11
CA ALA A 170 -41.18 12.44 3.33
C ALA A 170 -39.99 13.29 3.81
N GLU A 171 -38.77 12.92 3.41
CA GLU A 171 -37.74 13.93 3.25
C GLU A 171 -37.76 14.36 1.78
N PRO A 172 -37.90 15.65 1.48
CA PRO A 172 -37.81 16.12 0.11
C PRO A 172 -36.41 15.83 -0.42
N PHE A 173 -36.33 15.20 -1.60
CA PHE A 173 -35.08 15.09 -2.34
C PHE A 173 -34.44 16.48 -2.44
N LYS A 174 -33.30 16.67 -1.76
CA LYS A 174 -32.53 17.92 -1.89
C LYS A 174 -32.14 18.09 -3.37
N PRO A 175 -32.40 19.26 -3.98
CA PRO A 175 -31.91 19.54 -5.32
C PRO A 175 -30.40 19.30 -5.37
N ILE A 176 -29.91 18.66 -6.43
CA ILE A 176 -28.47 18.35 -6.62
C ILE A 176 -27.59 19.59 -6.34
N LYS A 177 -28.09 20.79 -6.67
CA LYS A 177 -27.41 22.08 -6.41
C LYS A 177 -27.19 22.39 -4.93
N ASP A 178 -28.13 22.01 -4.05
CA ASP A 178 -28.03 22.27 -2.60
C ASP A 178 -27.07 21.27 -1.93
N THR A 179 -27.09 20.02 -2.37
CA THR A 179 -26.12 19.00 -1.92
C THR A 179 -24.69 19.35 -2.33
N VAL A 180 -24.48 19.85 -3.56
CA VAL A 180 -23.16 20.30 -4.03
C VAL A 180 -22.66 21.51 -3.22
N LYS A 181 -23.52 22.51 -2.97
CA LYS A 181 -23.17 23.67 -2.14
C LYS A 181 -22.84 23.27 -0.69
N GLU A 182 -23.59 22.34 -0.12
CA GLU A 182 -23.34 21.84 1.23
C GLU A 182 -22.04 21.02 1.32
N ASN A 183 -21.77 20.19 0.30
CA ASN A 183 -20.53 19.43 0.20
C ASN A 183 -19.31 20.34 0.00
N MET A 184 -19.40 21.38 -0.83
CA MET A 184 -18.35 22.39 -0.96
C MET A 184 -18.10 23.14 0.36
N LYS A 185 -19.17 23.49 1.10
CA LYS A 185 -19.04 24.08 2.43
C LYS A 185 -18.33 23.13 3.41
N LYS A 186 -18.64 21.82 3.40
CA LYS A 186 -17.98 20.82 4.26
C LYS A 186 -16.50 20.60 3.86
N ALA A 187 -16.19 20.51 2.57
CA ALA A 187 -14.82 20.31 2.07
C ALA A 187 -13.92 21.50 2.42
N LYS A 188 -14.40 22.73 2.22
CA LYS A 188 -13.67 23.97 2.53
C LYS A 188 -13.16 24.04 3.98
N TYR A 189 -13.91 23.51 4.94
CA TYR A 189 -13.53 23.53 6.36
C TYR A 189 -12.99 22.19 6.88
N THR A 190 -12.78 21.21 6.00
CA THR A 190 -12.14 19.94 6.36
C THR A 190 -10.63 20.04 6.12
N PHE A 191 -9.86 19.72 7.15
CA PHE A 191 -8.41 19.70 7.15
C PHE A 191 -7.91 18.33 7.63
N PRO A 192 -6.71 17.91 7.22
CA PRO A 192 -6.08 16.74 7.81
C PRO A 192 -5.78 16.99 9.30
N PRO A 193 -5.54 15.92 10.08
CA PRO A 193 -5.04 16.07 11.45
C PRO A 193 -3.78 16.95 11.46
N SER A 194 -3.74 17.91 12.38
CA SER A 194 -2.55 18.74 12.54
C SER A 194 -1.38 17.90 13.04
N ARG A 195 -0.18 18.22 12.55
CA ARG A 195 1.09 17.61 13.00
C ARG A 195 1.97 18.55 13.79
N ARG A 196 1.51 19.77 14.06
CA ARG A 196 2.27 20.76 14.83
C ARG A 196 2.60 20.30 16.24
N SER A 197 1.75 19.48 16.87
CA SER A 197 2.02 18.92 18.20
C SER A 197 3.28 18.05 18.23
N ALA A 198 3.67 17.46 17.09
CA ALA A 198 4.91 16.66 16.99
C ALA A 198 6.17 17.49 17.24
N LEU A 199 6.09 18.84 17.21
CA LEU A 199 7.21 19.70 17.63
C LEU A 199 7.61 19.48 19.10
N ALA A 200 6.67 19.10 19.96
CA ALA A 200 6.97 18.76 21.35
C ALA A 200 7.79 17.47 21.46
N ASP A 201 7.65 16.54 20.51
CA ASP A 201 8.40 15.29 20.50
C ASP A 201 9.83 15.47 19.95
N LEU A 202 10.10 16.61 19.30
CA LEU A 202 11.45 17.01 18.85
C LEU A 202 12.31 17.58 19.99
N THR A 203 11.81 17.62 21.23
CA THR A 203 12.45 18.29 22.38
C THR A 203 13.77 17.67 22.84
N ASN A 204 14.16 16.51 22.30
CA ASN A 204 15.44 15.85 22.55
C ASN A 204 16.20 15.41 21.28
N SER A 205 15.73 15.76 20.07
CA SER A 205 16.36 15.35 18.80
C SER A 205 16.93 16.54 18.03
N ARG A 206 18.01 16.28 17.28
CA ARG A 206 18.75 17.30 16.51
C ARG A 206 17.79 18.04 15.58
N VAL A 207 17.74 19.37 15.69
CA VAL A 207 17.10 20.25 14.70
C VAL A 207 17.69 19.93 13.31
N GLY A 208 16.89 20.14 12.25
CA GLY A 208 17.42 20.13 10.89
C GLY A 208 18.67 21.01 10.76
N VAL A 209 19.50 20.71 9.76
CA VAL A 209 20.71 21.48 9.47
C VAL A 209 20.36 22.96 9.28
N GLY A 210 20.94 23.80 10.14
CA GLY A 210 20.75 25.25 10.12
C GLY A 210 19.44 25.74 10.78
N GLY A 211 18.67 24.87 11.42
CA GLY A 211 17.46 25.27 12.15
C GLY A 211 17.73 25.81 13.56
N ALA A 212 16.76 26.54 14.09
CA ALA A 212 16.77 27.08 15.46
C ALA A 212 16.32 26.04 16.49
N SER A 213 16.69 26.22 17.77
CA SER A 213 16.21 25.37 18.88
C SER A 213 14.68 25.19 18.84
N VAL A 214 14.19 23.95 18.88
CA VAL A 214 12.74 23.66 18.91
C VAL A 214 12.11 24.07 20.25
N LYS A 215 12.93 24.18 21.30
CA LYS A 215 12.55 24.74 22.61
C LYS A 215 12.17 26.21 22.41
N GLY A 216 10.86 26.51 22.45
CA GLY A 216 10.27 27.81 22.12
C GLY A 216 9.37 27.79 20.86
N LEU A 217 9.61 26.91 19.88
CA LEU A 217 8.76 26.77 18.70
C LEU A 217 7.41 26.13 19.05
N ALA A 218 7.45 25.05 19.85
CA ALA A 218 6.24 24.40 20.35
C ALA A 218 5.38 25.34 21.23
N GLU A 219 6.01 26.31 21.89
CA GLU A 219 5.41 27.23 22.87
C GLU A 219 4.85 28.53 22.25
N ARG A 220 5.14 28.82 20.97
CA ARG A 220 4.65 30.06 20.31
C ARG A 220 3.12 30.16 20.34
N ALA A 221 2.62 31.32 20.77
CA ALA A 221 1.20 31.60 20.89
C ALA A 221 0.48 31.56 19.52
N ARG A 222 -0.73 30.99 19.53
CA ARG A 222 -1.59 30.80 18.37
C ARG A 222 -2.10 32.13 17.83
N GLY A 223 -2.09 32.31 16.51
CA GLY A 223 -3.22 32.95 15.85
C GLY A 223 -4.34 31.92 15.74
N SER A 224 -5.55 32.23 16.21
CA SER A 224 -6.74 31.35 16.09
C SER A 224 -7.23 31.17 14.65
N ASP A 225 -6.46 31.62 13.67
CA ASP A 225 -6.95 31.92 12.34
C ASP A 225 -6.72 30.72 11.42
N LYS A 226 -7.52 29.68 11.63
CA LYS A 226 -7.68 28.55 10.68
C LYS A 226 -8.08 29.01 9.26
N TYR A 227 -8.37 30.30 9.10
CA TYR A 227 -8.73 30.96 7.85
C TYR A 227 -7.53 31.61 7.13
N LYS A 228 -6.36 31.73 7.75
CA LYS A 228 -5.13 32.24 7.11
C LYS A 228 -4.32 31.12 6.46
N CYS A 229 -4.97 30.37 5.58
CA CYS A 229 -4.37 29.28 4.81
C CYS A 229 -3.43 29.82 3.73
N LEU A 230 -2.28 29.16 3.54
CA LEU A 230 -1.38 29.49 2.44
C LEU A 230 -2.09 29.46 1.07
N PRO A 231 -1.77 30.41 0.17
CA PRO A 231 -2.24 30.36 -1.20
C PRO A 231 -1.64 29.16 -1.94
N ASP A 232 -2.42 28.54 -2.83
CA ASP A 232 -1.97 27.41 -3.66
C ASP A 232 -1.43 27.86 -5.03
N LYS A 233 -1.43 29.17 -5.31
CA LYS A 233 -1.16 29.79 -6.62
C LYS A 233 -0.21 30.99 -6.59
N GLN A 234 0.43 31.24 -5.46
CA GLN A 234 1.40 32.33 -5.28
C GLN A 234 2.65 31.77 -4.61
N ASN A 235 3.79 32.42 -4.79
CA ASN A 235 5.02 31.99 -4.14
C ASN A 235 4.87 32.07 -2.61
N VAL A 236 4.82 30.92 -1.94
CA VAL A 236 4.56 30.87 -0.49
C VAL A 236 5.77 31.28 0.36
N LEU A 237 6.92 31.54 -0.27
CA LEU A 237 8.12 32.01 0.41
C LEU A 237 8.19 33.54 0.52
N ASP A 238 7.25 34.27 -0.08
CA ASP A 238 7.20 35.73 0.06
C ASP A 238 6.97 36.14 1.53
N LEU A 239 7.62 37.22 1.98
CA LEU A 239 7.60 37.67 3.38
C LEU A 239 6.18 37.87 3.95
N GLN A 240 5.22 38.26 3.11
CA GLN A 240 3.82 38.43 3.49
C GLN A 240 3.15 37.14 3.98
N PHE A 241 3.65 35.97 3.55
CA PHE A 241 3.09 34.66 3.88
C PHE A 241 3.73 34.01 5.10
N ARG A 242 4.73 34.63 5.73
CA ARG A 242 5.48 34.01 6.86
C ARG A 242 4.59 33.52 8.00
N THR A 243 3.49 34.22 8.29
CA THR A 243 2.54 33.84 9.35
C THR A 243 1.36 32.98 8.87
N PHE A 244 1.28 32.64 7.58
CA PHE A 244 0.21 31.82 7.04
C PHE A 244 0.48 30.35 7.36
N SER A 245 -0.59 29.57 7.52
CA SER A 245 -0.50 28.17 7.93
C SER A 245 -0.74 27.19 6.78
N THR A 246 -0.02 26.07 6.82
CA THR A 246 -0.26 24.89 5.98
C THR A 246 -1.48 24.10 6.47
N PRO A 247 -2.06 23.20 5.67
CA PRO A 247 -3.19 22.37 6.09
C PRO A 247 -2.92 21.47 7.30
N THR A 248 -1.66 21.16 7.60
CA THR A 248 -1.22 20.38 8.78
C THR A 248 -0.88 21.26 9.98
N GLY A 249 -1.03 22.58 9.85
CA GLY A 249 -0.99 23.54 10.95
C GLY A 249 0.38 24.13 11.26
N PHE A 250 1.37 24.02 10.37
CA PHE A 250 2.64 24.72 10.51
C PHE A 250 2.56 26.09 9.84
N THR A 251 3.15 27.12 10.42
CA THR A 251 3.38 28.38 9.69
C THR A 251 4.61 28.26 8.78
N VAL A 252 4.74 29.14 7.80
CA VAL A 252 5.98 29.22 7.00
C VAL A 252 7.17 29.54 7.90
N GLU A 253 6.99 30.41 8.89
CA GLU A 253 8.01 30.67 9.91
C GLU A 253 8.37 29.43 10.74
N ASP A 254 7.39 28.57 11.09
CA ASP A 254 7.68 27.30 11.77
C ASP A 254 8.59 26.42 10.89
N ILE A 255 8.33 26.38 9.59
CA ILE A 255 9.08 25.58 8.61
C ILE A 255 10.49 26.15 8.39
N GLU A 256 10.63 27.47 8.27
CA GLU A 256 11.93 28.15 8.21
C GLU A 256 12.77 27.82 9.46
N ALA A 257 12.16 27.88 10.64
CA ALA A 257 12.85 27.61 11.90
C ALA A 257 13.32 26.15 12.04
N LEU A 258 12.63 25.19 11.43
CA LEU A 258 13.03 23.78 11.42
C LEU A 258 14.29 23.50 10.59
N GLY A 259 14.63 24.40 9.64
CA GLY A 259 15.82 24.27 8.79
C GLY A 259 15.71 23.16 7.74
N ASN A 260 16.86 22.67 7.26
CA ASN A 260 16.91 21.63 6.23
C ASN A 260 16.99 20.23 6.84
N PHE A 261 16.29 19.26 6.25
CA PHE A 261 16.30 17.87 6.73
C PHE A 261 15.92 17.73 8.22
N PRO A 262 14.80 18.32 8.69
CA PRO A 262 14.28 18.03 10.03
C PRO A 262 13.93 16.54 10.17
N ASP A 263 13.64 16.10 11.39
CA ASP A 263 13.18 14.72 11.66
C ASP A 263 11.75 14.52 11.11
N TYR A 264 11.68 14.23 9.81
CA TYR A 264 10.42 13.95 9.12
C TYR A 264 9.75 12.68 9.60
N ALA A 265 10.47 11.75 10.22
CA ALA A 265 9.87 10.55 10.76
C ALA A 265 8.99 10.87 11.97
N THR A 266 9.51 11.67 12.89
CA THR A 266 8.74 12.19 14.03
C THR A 266 7.62 13.12 13.56
N LEU A 267 7.92 14.09 12.67
CA LEU A 267 6.92 15.03 12.15
C LEU A 267 5.79 14.32 11.39
N GLY A 268 6.11 13.30 10.59
CA GLY A 268 5.16 12.55 9.78
C GLY A 268 4.43 11.44 10.53
N GLY A 269 5.04 10.86 11.56
CA GLY A 269 4.55 9.63 12.20
C GLY A 269 4.81 8.38 11.36
N VAL A 270 5.74 8.46 10.39
CA VAL A 270 6.17 7.34 9.55
C VAL A 270 7.64 7.09 9.86
N PRO A 271 8.02 5.92 10.40
CA PRO A 271 9.41 5.67 10.77
C PRO A 271 10.34 5.74 9.56
N LEU A 272 11.60 6.12 9.80
CA LEU A 272 12.66 5.91 8.80
C LEU A 272 12.80 4.40 8.52
N PRO A 273 13.18 4.02 7.29
CA PRO A 273 13.38 2.63 6.95
C PRO A 273 14.56 2.03 7.72
N ALA A 274 14.52 0.73 7.97
CA ALA A 274 15.70 -0.02 8.40
C ALA A 274 16.75 -0.06 7.28
N ALA A 275 18.03 0.03 7.65
CA ALA A 275 19.13 -0.10 6.70
C ALA A 275 19.12 -1.48 6.04
N TYR A 276 19.29 -1.52 4.72
CA TYR A 276 19.38 -2.76 3.95
C TYR A 276 20.86 -3.14 3.77
N THR A 277 21.45 -3.73 4.80
CA THR A 277 22.92 -3.91 4.89
C THR A 277 23.52 -4.86 3.84
N ASN A 278 22.73 -5.81 3.34
CA ASN A 278 23.17 -6.79 2.33
C ASN A 278 22.64 -6.44 0.92
N PHE A 279 22.22 -5.20 0.71
CA PHE A 279 21.75 -4.75 -0.58
C PHE A 279 22.93 -4.57 -1.54
N ASP A 280 22.84 -5.25 -2.68
CA ASP A 280 23.76 -5.08 -3.80
C ASP A 280 22.99 -4.56 -5.01
N ILE A 281 23.34 -3.36 -5.45
CA ILE A 281 22.67 -2.72 -6.58
C ILE A 281 22.79 -3.55 -7.86
N GLU A 282 23.87 -4.30 -8.08
CA GLU A 282 24.12 -5.03 -9.33
C GLU A 282 23.22 -6.25 -9.51
N THR A 283 22.76 -6.83 -8.39
CA THR A 283 21.92 -8.04 -8.39
C THR A 283 20.47 -7.74 -8.00
N ALA A 284 20.20 -6.61 -7.35
CA ALA A 284 18.89 -6.25 -6.84
C ALA A 284 17.78 -6.30 -7.91
N LEU A 285 16.64 -6.87 -7.53
CA LEU A 285 15.42 -6.94 -8.35
C LEU A 285 14.25 -6.26 -7.63
N PRO A 286 13.30 -5.64 -8.36
CA PRO A 286 12.06 -5.18 -7.75
C PRO A 286 11.27 -6.38 -7.19
N ARG A 287 10.51 -6.16 -6.12
CA ARG A 287 9.58 -7.19 -5.62
C ARG A 287 8.59 -7.59 -6.73
N PRO A 288 8.26 -8.89 -6.90
CA PRO A 288 7.52 -9.39 -8.06
C PRO A 288 6.00 -9.15 -7.92
N TYR A 289 5.59 -7.90 -8.02
CA TYR A 289 4.18 -7.50 -7.88
C TYR A 289 3.27 -8.17 -8.93
N ARG A 290 2.18 -8.76 -8.46
CA ARG A 290 1.06 -9.34 -9.22
C ARG A 290 -0.27 -8.77 -8.72
N PRO A 291 -0.57 -7.47 -8.96
CA PRO A 291 -1.75 -6.81 -8.43
C PRO A 291 -3.05 -7.19 -9.16
N PHE A 292 -3.19 -8.44 -9.59
CA PHE A 292 -4.37 -9.01 -10.22
C PHE A 292 -5.40 -9.38 -9.16
N ARG A 293 -6.68 -9.20 -9.49
CA ARG A 293 -7.80 -9.52 -8.59
C ARG A 293 -8.97 -10.06 -9.39
N TRP A 294 -9.62 -11.06 -8.83
CA TRP A 294 -10.83 -11.66 -9.37
C TRP A 294 -11.93 -11.77 -8.32
N GLU A 295 -13.17 -11.62 -8.80
CA GLU A 295 -14.28 -10.81 -8.22
C GLU A 295 -13.92 -9.32 -8.10
N TYR A 296 -13.90 -8.63 -9.25
CA TYR A 296 -13.45 -7.24 -9.32
C TYR A 296 -14.53 -6.24 -8.90
N HIS A 297 -14.26 -5.51 -7.81
CA HIS A 297 -14.97 -4.30 -7.44
C HIS A 297 -14.06 -3.08 -7.57
N GLN A 298 -14.54 -2.05 -8.26
CA GLN A 298 -13.79 -0.80 -8.43
C GLN A 298 -13.74 -0.02 -7.12
N THR A 299 -12.63 -0.17 -6.41
CA THR A 299 -12.27 0.56 -5.19
C THR A 299 -10.83 1.04 -5.32
N MET A 300 -10.35 1.91 -4.42
CA MET A 300 -8.94 2.32 -4.45
C MET A 300 -7.96 1.15 -4.20
N SER A 301 -8.41 0.07 -3.57
CA SER A 301 -7.67 -1.20 -3.53
C SER A 301 -6.25 -1.07 -2.96
N TYR A 302 -6.11 -0.28 -1.90
CA TYR A 302 -4.83 0.02 -1.27
C TYR A 302 -4.59 -0.81 -0.02
N LYS A 303 -3.32 -0.90 0.35
CA LYS A 303 -2.82 -1.41 1.63
C LYS A 303 -2.06 -0.31 2.35
N LYS A 304 -1.74 -0.53 3.62
CA LYS A 304 -0.77 0.33 4.33
C LYS A 304 0.58 0.23 3.61
N LEU A 305 1.24 1.37 3.42
CA LEU A 305 2.63 1.41 2.92
C LEU A 305 3.55 0.68 3.91
N GLU A 306 4.41 -0.17 3.39
CA GLU A 306 5.52 -0.76 4.13
C GLU A 306 6.68 0.24 4.14
N PRO A 307 7.06 0.82 5.31
CA PRO A 307 8.04 1.90 5.33
C PRO A 307 9.37 1.55 4.70
N ASP A 308 9.87 0.32 4.90
CA ASP A 308 11.16 -0.14 4.35
C ASP A 308 11.19 -0.25 2.82
N TRP A 309 10.03 -0.29 2.19
CA TRP A 309 9.85 -0.56 0.77
C TRP A 309 9.16 0.60 0.04
N TRP A 310 9.42 1.83 0.48
CA TRP A 310 8.88 3.01 -0.20
C TRP A 310 9.60 3.34 -1.51
N LEU A 311 10.92 3.54 -1.49
CA LEU A 311 11.74 3.80 -2.69
C LEU A 311 12.65 2.60 -2.95
N GLU A 312 12.18 1.69 -3.80
CA GLU A 312 12.91 0.46 -4.13
C GLU A 312 13.94 0.74 -5.23
N LEU A 313 15.21 0.41 -4.97
CA LEU A 313 16.26 0.43 -5.98
C LEU A 313 16.47 -0.98 -6.53
N ASP A 314 16.85 -1.06 -7.80
CA ASP A 314 17.16 -2.32 -8.47
C ASP A 314 18.31 -2.11 -9.47
N LYS A 315 18.82 -3.20 -10.04
CA LYS A 315 19.96 -3.18 -10.98
C LYS A 315 19.81 -2.32 -12.22
N THR A 316 18.59 -1.91 -12.55
CA THR A 316 18.35 -0.97 -13.67
C THR A 316 18.54 0.49 -13.27
N TYR A 317 18.85 0.80 -12.01
CA TYR A 317 18.91 2.16 -11.47
C TYR A 317 19.68 3.14 -12.36
N THR A 318 20.94 2.82 -12.72
CA THR A 318 21.79 3.69 -13.53
C THR A 318 21.17 3.98 -14.90
N GLN A 319 20.70 2.93 -15.58
CA GLN A 319 20.01 3.05 -16.87
C GLN A 319 18.72 3.87 -16.73
N ARG A 320 17.95 3.63 -15.65
CA ARG A 320 16.67 4.29 -15.41
C ARG A 320 16.85 5.78 -15.16
N ILE A 321 17.83 6.18 -14.34
CA ILE A 321 18.12 7.61 -14.11
C ILE A 321 18.53 8.29 -15.41
N LYS A 322 19.40 7.66 -16.22
CA LYS A 322 19.78 8.22 -17.53
C LYS A 322 18.58 8.38 -18.47
N GLN A 323 17.72 7.37 -18.55
CA GLN A 323 16.50 7.43 -19.35
C GLN A 323 15.57 8.58 -18.91
N ARG A 324 15.42 8.79 -17.60
CA ARG A 324 14.62 9.90 -17.05
C ARG A 324 15.19 11.26 -17.43
N GLN A 325 16.51 11.43 -17.33
CA GLN A 325 17.20 12.65 -17.77
C GLN A 325 16.97 12.92 -19.26
N ASP A 326 17.09 11.90 -20.11
CA ASP A 326 16.88 12.02 -21.55
C ASP A 326 15.43 12.41 -21.90
N LEU A 327 14.47 11.83 -21.19
CA LEU A 327 13.06 12.21 -21.32
C LEU A 327 12.84 13.67 -20.95
N TYR A 328 13.42 14.14 -19.84
CA TYR A 328 13.30 15.54 -19.44
C TYR A 328 13.95 16.50 -20.46
N VAL A 329 15.14 16.16 -20.98
CA VAL A 329 15.79 16.95 -22.04
C VAL A 329 14.89 17.04 -23.29
N LYS A 330 14.24 15.94 -23.66
CA LYS A 330 13.41 15.86 -24.87
C LYS A 330 12.03 16.53 -24.73
N HIS A 331 11.43 16.45 -23.54
CA HIS A 331 10.02 16.79 -23.34
C HIS A 331 9.79 17.94 -22.33
N GLY A 332 10.82 18.39 -21.61
CA GLY A 332 10.77 19.57 -20.75
C GLY A 332 9.61 19.55 -19.75
N SER A 333 8.71 20.54 -19.87
CA SER A 333 7.56 20.71 -18.97
C SER A 333 6.53 19.58 -19.02
N ASP A 334 6.56 18.74 -20.05
CA ASP A 334 5.72 17.53 -20.08
C ASP A 334 6.19 16.44 -19.10
N ILE A 335 7.43 16.54 -18.59
CA ILE A 335 8.03 15.60 -17.63
C ILE A 335 8.14 16.22 -16.24
N LEU A 336 8.59 17.47 -16.14
CA LEU A 336 8.83 18.12 -14.85
C LEU A 336 8.31 19.55 -14.87
N GLN A 337 7.42 19.86 -13.94
CA GLN A 337 6.89 21.20 -13.77
C GLN A 337 6.49 21.45 -12.31
N ALA A 338 6.66 22.68 -11.85
CA ALA A 338 6.16 23.17 -10.57
C ALA A 338 5.46 24.52 -10.78
N LEU A 339 4.26 24.66 -10.22
CA LEU A 339 3.49 25.91 -10.23
C LEU A 339 3.67 26.65 -8.90
N PRO A 340 3.52 27.99 -8.87
CA PRO A 340 3.63 28.76 -7.64
C PRO A 340 2.74 28.22 -6.53
N GLY A 341 3.24 28.20 -5.30
CA GLY A 341 2.60 27.66 -4.10
C GLY A 341 3.08 26.25 -3.73
N SER A 342 3.87 25.61 -4.60
CA SER A 342 4.40 24.26 -4.39
C SER A 342 5.80 24.23 -3.78
N GLU A 343 6.43 25.38 -3.53
CA GLU A 343 7.84 25.51 -3.18
C GLU A 343 8.21 24.67 -1.93
N ILE A 344 7.42 24.81 -0.86
CA ILE A 344 7.62 24.04 0.39
C ILE A 344 7.43 22.55 0.14
N ALA A 345 6.41 22.16 -0.64
CA ALA A 345 6.09 20.75 -0.88
C ALA A 345 7.16 20.05 -1.73
N CYS A 346 7.72 20.74 -2.74
CA CYS A 346 8.80 20.22 -3.58
C CYS A 346 10.07 19.99 -2.75
N LYS A 347 10.48 20.98 -1.93
CA LYS A 347 11.64 20.86 -1.04
C LYS A 347 11.44 19.75 0.00
N GLU A 348 10.29 19.74 0.66
CA GLU A 348 9.94 18.72 1.65
C GLU A 348 9.99 17.31 1.07
N LEU A 349 9.39 17.09 -0.11
CA LEU A 349 9.43 15.79 -0.78
C LEU A 349 10.87 15.36 -1.09
N MET A 350 11.67 16.25 -1.66
CA MET A 350 13.09 15.99 -1.92
C MET A 350 13.80 15.55 -0.64
N GLU A 351 13.68 16.33 0.44
CA GLU A 351 14.39 16.01 1.68
C GLU A 351 13.97 14.67 2.28
N ILE A 352 12.68 14.35 2.26
CA ILE A 352 12.15 13.07 2.74
C ILE A 352 12.69 11.91 1.89
N CYS A 353 12.73 12.05 0.56
CA CYS A 353 13.29 11.02 -0.33
C CYS A 353 14.80 10.81 -0.08
N LEU A 354 15.58 11.88 0.08
CA LEU A 354 17.02 11.74 0.33
C LEU A 354 17.32 11.16 1.71
N GLN A 355 16.55 11.53 2.75
CA GLN A 355 16.65 10.87 4.06
C GLN A 355 16.33 9.38 3.98
N PHE A 356 15.30 9.01 3.21
CA PHE A 356 14.99 7.62 2.96
C PHE A 356 16.16 6.88 2.31
N LEU A 357 16.75 7.41 1.23
CA LEU A 357 17.87 6.78 0.54
C LEU A 357 19.09 6.61 1.45
N CYS A 358 19.44 7.64 2.22
CA CYS A 358 20.55 7.57 3.18
C CYS A 358 20.31 6.55 4.30
N ALA A 359 19.07 6.42 4.77
CA ALA A 359 18.73 5.47 5.82
C ALA A 359 18.65 4.02 5.30
N ARG A 360 18.02 3.81 4.14
CA ARG A 360 17.81 2.48 3.56
C ARG A 360 19.07 1.93 2.90
N TYR A 361 19.84 2.75 2.20
CA TYR A 361 21.01 2.34 1.40
C TYR A 361 22.27 3.14 1.79
N PRO A 362 22.71 3.08 3.06
CA PRO A 362 23.76 3.95 3.60
C PRO A 362 25.13 3.75 2.94
N SER A 363 25.39 2.58 2.35
CA SER A 363 26.63 2.31 1.60
C SER A 363 26.74 3.11 0.31
N TYR A 364 25.61 3.55 -0.24
CA TYR A 364 25.52 4.21 -1.54
C TYR A 364 25.18 5.70 -1.43
N PHE A 365 24.51 6.14 -0.38
CA PHE A 365 24.04 7.51 -0.27
C PHE A 365 24.34 8.12 1.08
N PHE A 366 24.78 9.38 1.05
CA PHE A 366 24.88 10.20 2.25
C PHE A 366 24.68 11.68 1.92
N ILE A 367 24.34 12.45 2.96
CA ILE A 367 24.27 13.92 2.89
C ILE A 367 25.38 14.48 3.77
N ASP A 368 26.27 15.28 3.18
CA ASP A 368 27.17 16.14 3.95
C ASP A 368 26.34 17.29 4.53
N LYS A 369 26.11 17.24 5.84
CA LYS A 369 25.30 18.23 6.56
C LYS A 369 25.95 19.61 6.65
N GLN A 370 27.27 19.73 6.53
CA GLN A 370 27.93 21.03 6.59
C GLN A 370 27.79 21.74 5.25
N THR A 371 28.13 21.02 4.18
CA THR A 371 28.13 21.59 2.84
C THR A 371 26.79 21.43 2.10
N LEU A 372 25.80 20.73 2.67
CA LEU A 372 24.53 20.36 2.04
C LEU A 372 24.71 19.77 0.63
N HIS A 373 25.72 18.90 0.48
CA HIS A 373 25.86 18.08 -0.71
C HIS A 373 25.26 16.70 -0.50
N PHE A 374 24.45 16.26 -1.46
CA PHE A 374 24.03 14.88 -1.56
C PHE A 374 25.04 14.12 -2.40
N HIS A 375 25.47 12.97 -1.90
CA HIS A 375 26.39 12.06 -2.58
C HIS A 375 25.67 10.80 -2.99
N ASN A 376 25.81 10.45 -4.26
CA ASN A 376 25.25 9.24 -4.87
C ASN A 376 26.40 8.38 -5.38
N GLY A 377 26.77 7.37 -4.60
CA GLY A 377 27.87 6.45 -4.88
C GLY A 377 27.59 5.48 -6.02
N ILE A 378 26.32 5.22 -6.37
CA ILE A 378 25.99 4.37 -7.53
C ILE A 378 26.32 5.09 -8.83
N LEU A 379 25.99 6.38 -8.93
CA LEU A 379 26.29 7.19 -10.12
C LEU A 379 27.63 7.92 -10.04
N ASN A 380 28.31 7.86 -8.88
CA ASN A 380 29.47 8.67 -8.55
C ASN A 380 29.24 10.18 -8.77
N THR A 381 28.08 10.69 -8.32
CA THR A 381 27.70 12.10 -8.46
C THR A 381 27.61 12.81 -7.12
N LYS A 382 27.78 14.13 -7.17
CA LYS A 382 27.63 15.05 -6.04
C LYS A 382 26.70 16.20 -6.45
N THR A 383 25.67 16.48 -5.65
CA THR A 383 24.67 17.52 -5.94
C THR A 383 24.64 18.55 -4.82
N ASN A 384 24.83 19.83 -5.16
CA ASN A 384 24.66 20.94 -4.22
C ASN A 384 23.16 21.23 -4.01
N LEU A 385 22.63 20.87 -2.84
CA LEU A 385 21.21 20.95 -2.55
C LEU A 385 20.71 22.39 -2.31
N ARG A 386 21.62 23.39 -2.29
CA ARG A 386 21.25 24.81 -2.22
C ARG A 386 20.97 25.43 -3.58
N GLU A 387 21.52 24.86 -4.65
CA GLU A 387 21.54 25.47 -5.98
C GLU A 387 20.63 24.75 -6.98
N VAL A 388 20.37 23.46 -6.75
CA VAL A 388 19.59 22.63 -7.67
C VAL A 388 18.13 22.59 -7.23
N ASP A 389 17.22 22.79 -8.18
CA ASP A 389 15.78 22.68 -7.95
C ASP A 389 15.41 21.31 -7.33
N PRO A 390 14.55 21.26 -6.29
CA PRO A 390 14.23 20.02 -5.60
C PRO A 390 13.69 18.89 -6.49
N LEU A 391 12.88 19.20 -7.51
CA LEU A 391 12.37 18.18 -8.43
C LEU A 391 13.45 17.69 -9.40
N VAL A 392 14.41 18.55 -9.75
CA VAL A 392 15.58 18.14 -10.54
C VAL A 392 16.51 17.25 -9.73
N VAL A 393 16.65 17.49 -8.42
CA VAL A 393 17.37 16.55 -7.53
C VAL A 393 16.70 15.18 -7.54
N LEU A 394 15.36 15.13 -7.44
CA LEU A 394 14.59 13.87 -7.53
C LEU A 394 14.74 13.19 -8.90
N LEU A 395 14.64 13.94 -10.00
CA LEU A 395 14.84 13.44 -11.36
C LEU A 395 16.17 12.69 -11.50
N ASN A 396 17.24 13.26 -10.93
CA ASN A 396 18.61 12.79 -11.07
C ASN A 396 19.02 11.68 -10.09
N ASN A 397 18.21 11.37 -9.08
CA ASN A 397 18.63 10.46 -8.00
C ASN A 397 17.58 9.41 -7.61
N VAL A 398 16.31 9.62 -7.94
CA VAL A 398 15.21 8.75 -7.53
C VAL A 398 14.52 8.20 -8.78
N PRO A 399 14.43 6.87 -8.95
CA PRO A 399 13.89 6.27 -10.17
C PRO A 399 12.36 6.36 -10.27
N GLU A 400 11.70 6.77 -9.19
CA GLU A 400 10.25 6.93 -9.08
C GLU A 400 9.73 8.25 -9.63
N ASP A 401 8.49 8.23 -10.10
CA ASP A 401 7.73 9.41 -10.49
C ASP A 401 6.99 10.00 -9.30
N PHE A 402 6.80 11.32 -9.30
CA PHE A 402 6.15 12.05 -8.24
C PHE A 402 5.15 13.06 -8.81
N ALA A 403 3.92 13.02 -8.32
CA ALA A 403 2.89 14.03 -8.54
C ALA A 403 2.42 14.60 -7.20
N ILE A 404 2.53 15.91 -7.04
CA ILE A 404 2.20 16.65 -5.83
C ILE A 404 0.90 17.40 -6.05
N VAL A 405 -0.10 17.09 -5.23
CA VAL A 405 -1.36 17.83 -5.20
C VAL A 405 -1.44 18.71 -3.96
N LEU A 406 -1.84 19.97 -4.16
CA LEU A 406 -2.07 20.94 -3.07
C LEU A 406 -3.55 21.15 -2.85
N ARG A 407 -3.88 21.43 -1.60
CA ARG A 407 -5.23 21.83 -1.21
C ARG A 407 -5.49 23.28 -1.62
N ASP A 408 -6.54 23.51 -2.38
CA ASP A 408 -7.06 24.84 -2.66
C ASP A 408 -7.62 25.45 -1.35
N PRO A 409 -7.11 26.61 -0.88
CA PRO A 409 -7.56 27.24 0.36
C PRO A 409 -9.01 27.75 0.28
N LYS A 410 -9.54 28.04 -0.92
CA LYS A 410 -10.91 28.53 -1.13
C LYS A 410 -11.92 27.40 -1.11
N THR A 411 -11.61 26.27 -1.74
CA THR A 411 -12.57 25.16 -1.97
C THR A 411 -12.32 23.93 -1.09
N GLY A 412 -11.07 23.70 -0.68
CA GLY A 412 -10.64 22.50 0.05
C GLY A 412 -10.37 21.27 -0.82
N TYR A 413 -10.58 21.37 -2.14
CA TYR A 413 -10.22 20.32 -3.10
C TYR A 413 -8.73 20.32 -3.40
N TYR A 414 -8.24 19.24 -4.01
CA TYR A 414 -6.83 19.09 -4.34
C TYR A 414 -6.62 19.19 -5.85
N SER A 415 -5.54 19.90 -6.22
CA SER A 415 -5.13 20.09 -7.61
C SER A 415 -3.67 19.72 -7.80
N PHE A 416 -3.31 19.21 -8.97
CA PHE A 416 -1.94 18.85 -9.33
C PHE A 416 -1.12 20.12 -9.56
N ARG A 417 -0.10 20.37 -8.74
CA ARG A 417 0.63 21.64 -8.74
C ARG A 417 2.12 21.51 -9.01
N ALA A 418 2.69 20.34 -8.78
CA ALA A 418 4.08 20.09 -9.11
C ALA A 418 4.34 18.60 -9.32
N GLY A 419 5.28 18.23 -10.17
CA GLY A 419 5.65 16.83 -10.33
C GLY A 419 6.83 16.62 -11.27
N VAL A 420 7.41 15.42 -11.15
CA VAL A 420 8.38 14.83 -12.08
C VAL A 420 7.87 13.45 -12.45
N VAL A 421 7.36 13.29 -13.67
CA VAL A 421 6.71 12.06 -14.15
C VAL A 421 7.33 11.66 -15.47
N CYS A 422 8.17 10.62 -15.44
CA CYS A 422 8.89 10.09 -16.59
C CYS A 422 8.24 8.84 -17.17
N SER A 423 7.17 8.34 -16.56
CA SER A 423 6.62 7.02 -16.84
C SER A 423 5.12 6.99 -17.08
N SER A 424 4.54 8.06 -17.63
CA SER A 424 3.11 8.12 -17.93
C SER A 424 2.74 7.45 -19.27
N ILE A 425 1.54 6.87 -19.33
CA ILE A 425 0.90 6.36 -20.56
C ILE A 425 -0.33 7.19 -20.87
N GLY A 426 -0.41 7.76 -22.07
CA GLY A 426 -1.57 8.50 -22.55
C GLY A 426 -1.79 9.87 -21.90
N TRP A 427 -0.84 10.36 -21.12
CA TRP A 427 -0.85 11.71 -20.53
C TRP A 427 0.57 12.19 -20.22
N THR A 428 0.72 13.46 -19.87
CA THR A 428 1.98 14.15 -19.53
C THR A 428 1.75 15.08 -18.35
N VAL A 429 2.80 15.52 -17.65
CA VAL A 429 2.66 16.56 -16.61
C VAL A 429 1.98 17.79 -17.19
N GLY A 430 2.46 18.28 -18.35
CA GLY A 430 1.90 19.45 -19.03
C GLY A 430 0.41 19.34 -19.36
N SER A 431 -0.08 18.15 -19.73
CA SER A 431 -1.50 17.94 -20.04
C SER A 431 -2.42 17.82 -18.81
N LYS A 432 -1.87 17.70 -17.59
CA LYS A 432 -2.65 17.53 -16.35
C LYS A 432 -2.37 18.58 -15.27
N ILE A 433 -1.27 19.32 -15.38
CA ILE A 433 -0.88 20.31 -14.38
C ILE A 433 -1.98 21.36 -14.19
N GLY A 434 -2.22 21.78 -12.95
CA GLY A 434 -3.23 22.76 -12.57
C GLY A 434 -4.67 22.21 -12.46
N MET A 435 -4.94 21.00 -12.98
CA MET A 435 -6.25 20.36 -12.87
C MET A 435 -6.51 19.85 -11.46
N ASN A 436 -7.79 19.82 -11.06
CA ASN A 436 -8.21 19.16 -9.83
C ASN A 436 -8.30 17.63 -10.02
N LEU A 437 -8.44 16.89 -8.92
CA LEU A 437 -8.52 15.42 -8.97
C LEU A 437 -9.64 14.90 -9.88
N LYS A 438 -10.85 15.46 -9.83
CA LYS A 438 -11.95 14.98 -10.69
C LYS A 438 -11.64 15.16 -12.18
N ASP A 439 -11.04 16.30 -12.55
CA ASP A 439 -10.79 16.65 -13.94
C ASP A 439 -9.67 15.76 -14.51
N ILE A 440 -8.63 15.49 -13.72
CA ILE A 440 -7.55 14.54 -14.06
C ILE A 440 -8.12 13.15 -14.39
N HIS A 441 -9.07 12.68 -13.58
CA HIS A 441 -9.64 11.34 -13.64
C HIS A 441 -10.88 11.22 -14.53
N THR A 442 -11.29 12.27 -15.24
CA THR A 442 -12.42 12.23 -16.21
C THR A 442 -12.40 11.02 -17.16
N PRO A 443 -11.24 10.57 -17.69
CA PRO A 443 -11.21 9.41 -18.60
C PRO A 443 -11.41 8.05 -17.92
N VAL A 444 -11.34 7.98 -16.58
CA VAL A 444 -11.43 6.72 -15.83
C VAL A 444 -12.88 6.26 -15.75
N PRO A 445 -13.23 5.07 -16.27
CA PRO A 445 -14.61 4.57 -16.23
C PRO A 445 -15.15 4.49 -14.81
N ASP A 446 -16.42 4.83 -14.63
CA ASP A 446 -17.15 4.87 -13.36
C ASP A 446 -16.54 5.80 -12.27
N TYR A 447 -15.50 6.60 -12.55
CA TYR A 447 -14.86 7.42 -11.51
C TYR A 447 -15.84 8.43 -10.91
N LYS A 448 -16.55 9.17 -11.76
CA LYS A 448 -17.50 10.20 -11.34
C LYS A 448 -18.62 9.60 -10.49
N GLU A 449 -19.18 8.48 -10.93
CA GLU A 449 -20.34 7.87 -10.30
C GLU A 449 -20.00 7.09 -9.03
N LYS A 450 -18.81 6.46 -8.97
CA LYS A 450 -18.47 5.52 -7.89
C LYS A 450 -17.33 5.97 -6.98
N MET A 451 -16.44 6.86 -7.43
CA MET A 451 -15.19 7.15 -6.74
C MET A 451 -15.06 8.62 -6.30
N GLU A 452 -15.46 9.59 -7.12
CA GLU A 452 -15.19 11.03 -6.93
C GLU A 452 -15.44 11.50 -5.50
N PHE A 453 -16.68 11.34 -5.00
CA PHE A 453 -17.04 11.78 -3.65
C PHE A 453 -16.20 11.11 -2.55
N SER A 454 -15.93 9.82 -2.69
CA SER A 454 -15.13 9.06 -1.72
C SER A 454 -13.67 9.50 -1.74
N MET A 455 -13.13 9.83 -2.92
CA MET A 455 -11.76 10.30 -3.10
C MET A 455 -11.57 11.69 -2.50
N ASP A 456 -12.47 12.63 -2.78
CA ASP A 456 -12.39 13.98 -2.22
C ASP A 456 -12.42 13.94 -0.68
N ARG A 457 -13.33 13.14 -0.11
CA ARG A 457 -13.42 12.96 1.34
C ARG A 457 -12.16 12.30 1.91
N PHE A 458 -11.60 11.32 1.21
CA PHE A 458 -10.36 10.65 1.60
C PHE A 458 -9.20 11.65 1.60
N PHE A 459 -8.96 12.37 0.50
CA PHE A 459 -7.89 13.35 0.38
C PHE A 459 -8.03 14.51 1.36
N ALA A 460 -9.23 14.94 1.72
CA ALA A 460 -9.42 16.00 2.72
C ALA A 460 -8.98 15.56 4.14
N LYS A 461 -9.08 14.27 4.48
CA LYS A 461 -8.86 13.74 5.84
C LYS A 461 -7.62 12.85 5.96
N PHE A 462 -7.00 12.48 4.85
CA PHE A 462 -5.90 11.53 4.79
C PHE A 462 -4.78 11.96 5.75
N PRO A 463 -4.39 11.17 6.77
CA PRO A 463 -3.40 11.61 7.74
C PRO A 463 -1.97 11.39 7.23
N THR A 464 -0.97 11.94 7.94
CA THR A 464 0.45 11.81 7.56
C THR A 464 1.05 10.46 7.96
N ASP A 465 0.52 9.82 9.00
CA ASP A 465 1.05 8.62 9.66
C ASP A 465 0.55 7.30 9.04
N LYS A 466 -0.35 7.38 8.05
CA LYS A 466 -0.93 6.21 7.36
C LYS A 466 -0.79 6.31 5.85
N PRO A 467 0.44 6.43 5.31
CA PRO A 467 0.65 6.31 3.88
C PRO A 467 0.15 4.96 3.37
N ILE A 468 -0.28 4.93 2.11
CA ILE A 468 -0.88 3.75 1.48
C ILE A 468 -0.12 3.38 0.20
N GLN A 469 -0.19 2.10 -0.17
CA GLN A 469 0.42 1.55 -1.38
C GLN A 469 -0.57 0.69 -2.16
N ARG A 470 -0.40 0.60 -3.49
CA ARG A 470 -1.21 -0.24 -4.38
C ARG A 470 -0.48 -0.48 -5.71
N GLY A 471 -0.97 -1.44 -6.49
CA GLY A 471 -0.54 -1.63 -7.88
C GLY A 471 -1.63 -1.25 -8.87
N SER A 472 -1.27 -0.48 -9.90
CA SER A 472 -1.96 -0.50 -11.20
C SER A 472 -1.18 -1.38 -12.16
N TRP A 473 -1.83 -1.94 -13.17
CA TRP A 473 -1.16 -2.84 -14.10
C TRP A 473 -1.76 -2.78 -15.51
N GLY A 474 -0.93 -3.14 -16.50
CA GLY A 474 -1.27 -3.38 -17.90
C GLY A 474 -0.35 -4.46 -18.50
N LEU A 475 -0.65 -4.89 -19.71
CA LEU A 475 0.28 -5.69 -20.52
C LEU A 475 0.74 -4.82 -21.68
N GLU A 476 2.06 -4.75 -21.86
CA GLU A 476 2.70 -3.85 -22.80
C GLU A 476 3.68 -4.61 -23.70
N ILE A 477 3.86 -4.11 -24.92
CA ILE A 477 4.95 -4.54 -25.80
C ILE A 477 6.25 -3.90 -25.31
N ASP A 478 7.27 -4.72 -25.05
CA ASP A 478 8.57 -4.36 -24.49
C ASP A 478 8.45 -3.65 -23.13
N THR A 479 9.23 -2.59 -22.89
CA THR A 479 9.27 -1.88 -21.60
C THR A 479 9.10 -0.35 -21.74
N PRO A 480 8.02 0.13 -22.38
CA PRO A 480 7.82 1.54 -22.68
C PRO A 480 7.61 2.33 -21.39
N LEU A 481 8.56 3.19 -21.07
CA LEU A 481 8.46 4.03 -19.88
C LEU A 481 7.42 5.16 -20.09
N PHE A 482 7.61 5.96 -21.15
CA PHE A 482 6.82 7.16 -21.44
C PHE A 482 6.11 7.05 -22.79
N MET A 483 4.79 7.21 -22.80
CA MET A 483 3.95 7.17 -24.00
C MET A 483 3.01 8.38 -24.01
N PRO A 484 3.49 9.56 -24.42
CA PRO A 484 2.66 10.76 -24.43
C PRO A 484 1.52 10.62 -25.47
N PRO A 485 0.44 11.42 -25.35
CA PRO A 485 -0.65 11.45 -26.32
C PRO A 485 -0.12 11.61 -27.76
N GLY A 486 -0.60 10.77 -28.67
CA GLY A 486 -0.20 10.81 -30.09
C GLY A 486 1.18 10.23 -30.41
N SER A 487 1.90 9.67 -29.45
CA SER A 487 3.18 9.01 -29.73
C SER A 487 3.00 7.74 -30.59
N PRO A 488 3.98 7.40 -31.45
CA PRO A 488 3.94 6.17 -32.24
C PRO A 488 3.79 4.90 -31.39
N THR A 489 4.44 4.88 -30.22
CA THR A 489 4.34 3.74 -29.29
C THR A 489 2.93 3.57 -28.76
N LEU A 490 2.26 4.66 -28.35
CA LEU A 490 0.86 4.60 -27.92
C LEU A 490 -0.08 4.17 -29.05
N ALA A 491 0.21 4.57 -30.30
CA ALA A 491 -0.59 4.17 -31.46
C ALA A 491 -0.58 2.66 -31.71
N LEU A 492 0.44 1.92 -31.22
CA LEU A 492 0.43 0.46 -31.29
C LEU A 492 -0.75 -0.16 -30.53
N HIS A 493 -1.31 0.53 -29.54
CA HIS A 493 -2.44 0.04 -28.75
C HIS A 493 -3.74 -0.10 -29.57
N THR A 494 -3.79 0.48 -30.77
CA THR A 494 -4.97 0.43 -31.65
C THR A 494 -4.91 -0.67 -32.71
N SER A 495 -3.88 -1.53 -32.70
CA SER A 495 -3.73 -2.62 -33.66
C SER A 495 -3.10 -3.86 -33.04
N GLN A 496 -3.44 -5.05 -33.55
CA GLN A 496 -2.77 -6.30 -33.20
C GLN A 496 -1.80 -6.67 -34.32
N SER A 497 -0.51 -6.72 -34.00
CA SER A 497 0.53 -7.10 -34.96
C SER A 497 0.61 -8.63 -35.10
N PRO A 498 0.53 -9.21 -36.31
CA PRO A 498 0.78 -10.64 -36.52
C PRO A 498 2.22 -11.07 -36.21
N ALA A 499 3.17 -10.12 -36.18
CA ALA A 499 4.57 -10.37 -35.86
C ALA A 499 4.88 -10.29 -34.35
N LEU A 500 3.89 -9.97 -33.51
CA LEU A 500 4.08 -9.90 -32.06
C LEU A 500 4.46 -11.28 -31.50
N SER A 501 5.52 -11.33 -30.71
CA SER A 501 5.99 -12.54 -30.03
C SER A 501 5.66 -12.50 -28.54
N VAL A 502 5.50 -13.67 -27.91
CA VAL A 502 5.32 -13.80 -26.45
C VAL A 502 6.47 -13.14 -25.69
N SER A 503 7.71 -13.28 -26.17
CA SER A 503 8.90 -12.70 -25.54
C SER A 503 8.91 -11.17 -25.49
N SER A 504 8.12 -10.51 -26.33
CA SER A 504 7.96 -9.05 -26.32
C SER A 504 6.89 -8.59 -25.34
N ILE A 505 6.06 -9.48 -24.78
CA ILE A 505 4.97 -9.07 -23.90
C ILE A 505 5.47 -9.02 -22.46
N ASN A 506 5.25 -7.88 -21.81
CA ASN A 506 5.61 -7.66 -20.42
C ASN A 506 4.39 -7.22 -19.62
N LEU A 507 4.27 -7.75 -18.40
CA LEU A 507 3.47 -7.13 -17.37
C LEU A 507 4.14 -5.83 -16.95
N ARG A 508 3.43 -4.72 -17.12
CA ARG A 508 3.78 -3.44 -16.51
C ARG A 508 2.98 -3.28 -15.23
N VAL A 509 3.66 -3.08 -14.11
CA VAL A 509 3.07 -2.66 -12.84
C VAL A 509 3.52 -1.26 -12.51
N ASP A 510 2.57 -0.34 -12.35
CA ASP A 510 2.83 0.95 -11.72
C ASP A 510 2.60 0.72 -10.22
N TRP A 511 3.67 0.50 -9.46
CA TRP A 511 3.61 0.36 -8.02
C TRP A 511 3.52 1.76 -7.41
N GLN A 512 2.36 2.07 -6.84
CA GLN A 512 1.94 3.41 -6.46
C GLN A 512 1.92 3.54 -4.95
N THR A 513 2.38 4.67 -4.43
CA THR A 513 2.12 5.07 -3.05
C THR A 513 1.51 6.46 -2.98
N LEU A 514 0.77 6.70 -1.91
CA LEU A 514 0.17 7.99 -1.62
C LEU A 514 0.54 8.34 -0.18
N ARG A 515 1.15 9.51 0.02
CA ARG A 515 1.50 10.02 1.36
C ARG A 515 1.14 11.49 1.50
N ARG A 516 0.73 11.90 2.70
CA ARG A 516 0.69 13.32 3.04
C ARG A 516 2.05 13.75 3.59
N LEU A 517 2.53 14.89 3.11
CA LEU A 517 3.74 15.52 3.61
C LEU A 517 3.42 16.32 4.89
N PRO A 518 4.17 16.14 6.00
CA PRO A 518 3.80 16.67 7.30
C PRO A 518 3.87 18.19 7.44
N LEU A 519 4.80 18.87 6.79
CA LEU A 519 4.99 20.31 6.88
C LEU A 519 4.06 21.05 5.92
N SER A 520 4.17 20.80 4.62
CA SER A 520 3.36 21.46 3.58
C SER A 520 1.89 21.04 3.59
N GLY A 521 1.56 19.87 4.14
CA GLY A 521 0.23 19.27 4.07
C GLY A 521 -0.18 18.78 2.67
N ALA A 522 0.71 18.89 1.68
CA ALA A 522 0.53 18.39 0.32
C ALA A 522 0.37 16.87 0.32
N ILE A 523 -0.26 16.33 -0.71
CA ILE A 523 -0.31 14.88 -0.93
C ILE A 523 0.58 14.56 -2.12
N CYS A 524 1.52 13.66 -1.90
CA CYS A 524 2.39 13.12 -2.92
C CYS A 524 1.85 11.75 -3.35
N PHE A 525 1.53 11.64 -4.63
CA PHE A 525 1.34 10.38 -5.34
C PHE A 525 2.66 10.04 -6.01
N ASN A 526 3.29 8.93 -5.61
CA ASN A 526 4.50 8.44 -6.25
C ASN A 526 4.26 7.08 -6.89
N PHE A 527 5.02 6.77 -7.93
CA PHE A 527 4.99 5.43 -8.48
C PHE A 527 6.26 5.03 -9.22
N LYS A 528 6.53 3.73 -9.21
CA LYS A 528 7.58 3.09 -9.98
C LYS A 528 6.97 2.13 -11.00
N CYS A 529 7.39 2.24 -12.26
CA CYS A 529 7.07 1.25 -13.27
C CYS A 529 8.03 0.06 -13.20
N VAL A 530 7.47 -1.12 -12.95
CA VAL A 530 8.15 -2.41 -12.95
C VAL A 530 7.67 -3.20 -14.15
N PHE A 531 8.59 -3.79 -14.90
CA PHE A 531 8.29 -4.65 -16.03
C PHE A 531 8.71 -6.08 -15.73
N THR A 532 7.83 -7.04 -16.04
CA THR A 532 8.09 -8.46 -15.90
C THR A 532 7.71 -9.17 -17.20
N PRO A 533 8.63 -9.92 -17.83
CA PRO A 533 8.29 -10.72 -19.02
C PRO A 533 7.14 -11.68 -18.74
N LEU A 534 6.22 -11.84 -19.70
CA LEU A 534 5.08 -12.75 -19.55
C LEU A 534 5.52 -14.19 -19.26
N SER A 535 6.67 -14.60 -19.79
CA SER A 535 7.28 -15.92 -19.57
C SER A 535 7.58 -16.23 -18.11
N GLU A 536 7.78 -15.22 -17.26
CA GLU A 536 7.99 -15.43 -15.82
C GLU A 536 6.79 -16.08 -15.13
N PHE A 537 5.60 -16.03 -15.72
CA PHE A 537 4.39 -16.56 -15.09
C PHE A 537 4.31 -18.10 -15.13
N GLU A 538 5.18 -18.75 -15.91
CA GLU A 538 5.13 -20.20 -16.10
C GLU A 538 5.28 -20.99 -14.79
N ASP A 539 6.07 -20.49 -13.84
CA ASP A 539 6.25 -21.08 -12.51
C ASP A 539 5.56 -20.31 -11.37
N GLU A 540 4.70 -19.33 -11.70
CA GLU A 540 3.97 -18.53 -10.70
C GLU A 540 2.56 -19.06 -10.50
N LYS A 541 2.39 -19.83 -9.43
CA LYS A 541 1.18 -20.58 -9.11
C LYS A 541 -0.10 -19.74 -9.24
N GLY A 542 -0.97 -20.13 -10.16
CA GLY A 542 -2.30 -19.53 -10.37
C GLY A 542 -2.30 -18.17 -11.08
N ILE A 543 -1.13 -17.56 -11.33
CA ILE A 543 -1.04 -16.26 -12.03
C ILE A 543 -1.55 -16.37 -13.48
N PRO A 544 -1.12 -17.33 -14.31
CA PRO A 544 -1.60 -17.41 -15.69
C PRO A 544 -3.14 -17.49 -15.81
N GLY A 545 -3.76 -18.38 -15.03
CA GLY A 545 -5.22 -18.55 -15.02
C GLY A 545 -5.95 -17.33 -14.49
N LEU A 546 -5.41 -16.65 -13.46
CA LEU A 546 -5.98 -15.41 -12.93
C LEU A 546 -5.93 -14.27 -13.96
N VAL A 547 -4.80 -14.07 -14.64
CA VAL A 547 -4.66 -13.02 -15.66
C VAL A 547 -5.58 -13.30 -16.85
N ARG A 548 -5.60 -14.56 -17.33
CA ARG A 548 -6.51 -14.98 -18.40
C ARG A 548 -7.96 -14.69 -18.04
N LYS A 549 -8.38 -15.07 -16.83
CA LYS A 549 -9.73 -14.81 -16.34
C LYS A 549 -10.06 -13.31 -16.33
N VAL A 550 -9.14 -12.48 -15.85
CA VAL A 550 -9.34 -11.02 -15.80
C VAL A 550 -9.49 -10.43 -17.21
N LEU A 551 -8.68 -10.87 -18.17
CA LEU A 551 -8.73 -10.38 -19.55
C LEU A 551 -9.99 -10.87 -20.30
N SER A 552 -10.43 -12.11 -20.07
CA SER A 552 -11.61 -12.66 -20.76
C SER A 552 -12.94 -12.16 -20.18
N ASP A 553 -13.02 -12.03 -18.85
CA ASP A 553 -14.31 -11.87 -18.15
C ASP A 553 -14.40 -10.52 -17.40
N GLY A 554 -13.34 -9.72 -17.42
CA GLY A 554 -13.33 -8.38 -16.82
C GLY A 554 -14.36 -7.45 -17.46
N LYS A 555 -14.79 -6.43 -16.71
CA LYS A 555 -15.73 -5.42 -17.24
C LYS A 555 -15.10 -4.75 -18.47
N LYS A 556 -15.73 -4.92 -19.64
CA LYS A 556 -15.26 -4.46 -20.95
C LYS A 556 -14.73 -3.01 -20.94
N SER A 557 -15.48 -2.06 -20.41
CA SER A 557 -15.04 -0.65 -20.39
C SER A 557 -13.78 -0.39 -19.57
N LEU A 558 -13.49 -1.21 -18.55
CA LEU A 558 -12.25 -1.11 -17.79
C LEU A 558 -11.06 -1.73 -18.53
N LEU A 559 -11.27 -2.83 -19.25
CA LEU A 559 -10.24 -3.45 -20.08
C LEU A 559 -9.90 -2.57 -21.30
N GLU A 560 -10.92 -1.97 -21.94
CA GLU A 560 -10.73 -0.97 -23.00
C GLU A 560 -9.92 0.23 -22.49
N TYR A 561 -10.23 0.75 -21.30
CA TYR A 561 -9.46 1.83 -20.68
C TYR A 561 -8.02 1.42 -20.33
N LYS A 562 -7.81 0.16 -19.89
CA LYS A 562 -6.46 -0.39 -19.63
C LYS A 562 -5.65 -0.59 -20.91
N GLY A 563 -6.30 -0.67 -22.07
CA GLY A 563 -5.63 -0.75 -23.36
C GLY A 563 -4.90 -2.06 -23.63
N THR A 564 -5.30 -3.18 -23.03
CA THR A 564 -4.62 -4.49 -23.16
C THR A 564 -4.86 -5.18 -24.51
N TRP A 565 -5.88 -4.75 -25.27
CA TRP A 565 -6.33 -5.43 -26.49
C TRP A 565 -5.21 -5.72 -27.50
N HIS A 566 -4.24 -4.80 -27.65
CA HIS A 566 -3.16 -4.89 -28.62
C HIS A 566 -2.22 -6.10 -28.45
N VAL A 567 -2.20 -6.75 -27.28
CA VAL A 567 -1.42 -7.96 -27.01
C VAL A 567 -2.26 -9.22 -26.82
N GLU A 568 -3.58 -9.10 -26.67
CA GLU A 568 -4.45 -10.19 -26.22
C GLU A 568 -4.48 -11.40 -27.18
N HIS A 569 -4.30 -11.21 -28.48
CA HIS A 569 -4.26 -12.30 -29.47
C HIS A 569 -3.07 -13.25 -29.29
N VAL A 570 -2.00 -12.80 -28.61
CA VAL A 570 -0.82 -13.60 -28.28
C VAL A 570 -0.82 -13.97 -26.80
N ALA A 571 -1.18 -13.04 -25.92
CA ALA A 571 -1.15 -13.26 -24.48
C ALA A 571 -2.19 -14.29 -24.01
N LEU A 572 -3.43 -14.25 -24.50
CA LEU A 572 -4.48 -15.16 -24.03
C LEU A 572 -4.17 -16.65 -24.33
N PRO A 573 -3.78 -17.05 -25.55
CA PRO A 573 -3.40 -18.44 -25.82
C PRO A 573 -2.20 -18.90 -24.99
N GLU A 574 -1.22 -18.03 -24.77
CA GLU A 574 -0.03 -18.38 -23.99
C GLU A 574 -0.35 -18.55 -22.50
N LEU A 575 -1.18 -17.66 -21.93
CA LEU A 575 -1.65 -17.79 -20.55
C LEU A 575 -2.46 -19.08 -20.35
N GLU A 576 -3.29 -19.47 -21.33
CA GLU A 576 -4.00 -20.76 -21.30
C GLU A 576 -3.04 -21.95 -21.36
N ARG A 577 -2.00 -21.88 -22.21
CA ARG A 577 -0.96 -22.92 -22.27
C ARG A 577 -0.25 -23.06 -20.92
N MET A 578 0.18 -21.94 -20.32
CA MET A 578 0.85 -21.92 -19.02
C MET A 578 -0.05 -22.48 -17.91
N GLU A 579 -1.32 -22.09 -17.85
CA GLU A 579 -2.29 -22.60 -16.87
C GLU A 579 -2.42 -24.13 -16.93
N LYS A 580 -2.59 -24.70 -18.14
CA LYS A 580 -2.65 -26.16 -18.34
C LYS A 580 -1.37 -26.87 -17.94
N GLU A 581 -0.21 -26.28 -18.20
CA GLU A 581 1.07 -26.86 -17.80
C GLU A 581 1.26 -26.80 -16.27
N GLN A 582 0.79 -25.73 -15.61
CA GLN A 582 0.78 -25.66 -14.14
C GLN A 582 -0.09 -26.76 -13.53
N GLU A 583 -1.27 -27.02 -14.09
CA GLU A 583 -2.16 -28.10 -13.65
C GLU A 583 -1.52 -29.47 -13.86
N LYS A 584 -0.97 -29.74 -15.05
CA LYS A 584 -0.28 -30.98 -15.38
C LYS A 584 0.94 -31.26 -14.49
N ARG A 585 1.67 -30.21 -14.09
CA ARG A 585 2.81 -30.32 -13.16
C ARG A 585 2.39 -30.41 -11.69
N GLY A 586 1.09 -30.29 -11.39
CA GLY A 586 0.57 -30.27 -10.03
C GLY A 586 0.91 -29.00 -9.25
N LEU A 587 1.27 -27.90 -9.93
CA LEU A 587 1.51 -26.61 -9.29
C LEU A 587 0.19 -25.98 -8.83
N ILE A 588 -0.87 -26.16 -9.61
CA ILE A 588 -2.27 -25.89 -9.22
C ILE A 588 -3.05 -27.21 -9.23
N GLU A 589 -4.12 -27.26 -8.44
CA GLU A 589 -5.02 -28.42 -8.37
C GLU A 589 -5.87 -28.55 -9.64
N GLU A 590 -6.28 -29.78 -9.97
CA GLU A 590 -7.18 -30.02 -11.10
C GLU A 590 -8.50 -29.28 -10.87
N GLY A 591 -8.94 -28.50 -11.87
CA GLY A 591 -10.14 -27.67 -11.75
C GLY A 591 -10.01 -26.45 -10.82
N TRP A 592 -8.78 -25.98 -10.55
CA TRP A 592 -8.53 -24.75 -9.79
C TRP A 592 -9.37 -23.58 -10.33
N VAL A 593 -10.04 -22.87 -9.43
CA VAL A 593 -10.90 -21.73 -9.79
C VAL A 593 -10.14 -20.42 -9.62
N PRO A 594 -9.97 -19.61 -10.68
CA PRO A 594 -9.32 -18.31 -10.58
C PRO A 594 -9.97 -17.42 -9.52
N ARG A 595 -9.15 -16.92 -8.59
CA ARG A 595 -9.54 -16.00 -7.51
C ARG A 595 -8.39 -15.06 -7.21
N THR A 596 -8.67 -13.96 -6.50
CA THR A 596 -7.60 -13.15 -5.91
C THR A 596 -6.74 -14.04 -5.02
N LEU A 597 -5.41 -14.04 -5.24
CA LEU A 597 -4.48 -14.90 -4.50
C LEU A 597 -4.36 -14.48 -3.04
N ASP A 598 -4.10 -15.46 -2.17
CA ASP A 598 -4.04 -15.26 -0.71
C ASP A 598 -2.89 -14.32 -0.31
N GLU A 599 -1.76 -14.38 -1.02
CA GLU A 599 -0.60 -13.50 -0.84
C GLU A 599 -0.67 -12.19 -1.63
N TYR A 600 -1.84 -11.82 -2.18
CA TYR A 600 -2.02 -10.57 -2.92
C TYR A 600 -1.30 -9.40 -2.22
N PRO A 601 -0.50 -8.55 -2.89
CA PRO A 601 -0.35 -8.45 -4.34
C PRO A 601 0.73 -9.38 -4.91
N TYR A 602 1.14 -10.44 -4.21
CA TYR A 602 2.12 -11.41 -4.68
C TYR A 602 1.45 -12.77 -4.97
N PHE A 603 2.27 -13.79 -5.17
CA PHE A 603 1.89 -15.18 -5.37
C PHE A 603 2.63 -16.07 -4.36
N GLU A 604 2.11 -17.26 -4.11
CA GLU A 604 2.72 -18.22 -3.18
C GLU A 604 4.17 -18.54 -3.60
N GLY A 605 5.13 -18.42 -2.67
CA GLY A 605 6.55 -18.69 -2.93
C GLY A 605 7.32 -17.54 -3.61
N TRP A 606 6.74 -16.34 -3.70
CA TRP A 606 7.38 -15.19 -4.36
C TRP A 606 8.71 -14.79 -3.72
N GLU A 607 8.83 -14.82 -2.39
CA GLU A 607 10.07 -14.44 -1.68
C GLU A 607 11.24 -15.36 -2.05
N GLU A 608 10.98 -16.67 -2.09
CA GLU A 608 11.97 -17.68 -2.46
C GLU A 608 12.42 -17.51 -3.92
N LYS A 609 11.47 -17.28 -4.84
CA LYS A 609 11.80 -16.99 -6.25
C LYS A 609 12.64 -15.71 -6.36
N TRP A 610 12.22 -14.64 -5.67
CA TRP A 610 12.87 -13.33 -5.71
C TRP A 610 14.29 -13.36 -5.11
N HIS A 611 14.50 -14.04 -4.00
CA HIS A 611 15.85 -14.23 -3.42
C HIS A 611 16.74 -15.07 -4.32
N ARG A 612 16.24 -16.20 -4.83
CA ARG A 612 16.99 -17.07 -5.75
C ARG A 612 17.45 -16.33 -7.01
N GLN A 613 16.59 -15.49 -7.58
CA GLN A 613 16.91 -14.70 -8.77
C GLN A 613 17.97 -13.60 -8.52
N GLN A 614 18.20 -13.25 -7.26
CA GLN A 614 19.25 -12.32 -6.83
C GLN A 614 20.54 -13.03 -6.38
N GLY A 615 20.58 -14.37 -6.44
CA GLY A 615 21.76 -15.17 -6.11
C GLY A 615 21.85 -15.67 -4.67
N PHE A 616 20.75 -15.65 -3.91
CA PHE A 616 20.66 -16.18 -2.54
C PHE A 616 20.16 -17.61 -2.46
#